data_AF-A0A1M3HPZ8-F1
#
_entry.id   AF-A0A1M3HPZ8-F1
#
_cell.length_a   1.000
_cell.length_b   1.000
_cell.length_c   1.000
_cell.angle_alpha   90.00
_cell.angle_beta   90.00
_cell.angle_gamma   90.00
#
_symmetry.space_group_name_H-M   'P 1'
#
loop_
_entity.id
_entity.type
_entity.pdbx_description
1 polymer ?
#
loop_
_entity_poly.entity_id
_entity_poly.type
_entity_poly.pdbx_seq_one_letter_code
_entity_poly.pdbx_strand_id
1 'polypeptide(L)'
;MKFPAIIRLLLTFYKSFFLFSFLITLSSALLYWEYGPPILKVLAWFKLLTQGLTWYFIRTYKKKEFYYYRNLGLRDTVLWSVTLGLDMGLFITLLILTHQWRP
;
A
#
# COMPACT_ATOMS: atom_id res chain seq x y z
N MET A 1 -17.30 18.50 -2.49
CA MET A 1 -15.94 18.52 -3.08
C MET A 1 -16.01 18.11 -4.54
N LYS A 2 -15.23 18.75 -5.42
CA LYS A 2 -15.10 18.31 -6.82
C LYS A 2 -14.21 17.06 -6.89
N PHE A 3 -14.57 16.09 -7.73
CA PHE A 3 -13.85 14.82 -7.95
C PHE A 3 -12.31 14.95 -8.11
N PRO A 4 -11.76 15.90 -8.90
CA PRO A 4 -10.30 16.03 -9.06
C PRO A 4 -9.56 16.44 -7.78
N ALA A 5 -10.23 17.10 -6.84
CA ALA A 5 -9.61 17.45 -5.56
C ALA A 5 -9.41 16.21 -4.67
N ILE A 6 -10.36 15.27 -4.72
CA ILE A 6 -10.31 14.01 -3.95
C ILE A 6 -9.11 13.17 -4.41
N ILE A 7 -8.93 13.02 -5.73
CA ILE A 7 -7.80 12.28 -6.31
C ILE A 7 -6.46 12.89 -5.86
N ARG A 8 -6.35 14.22 -5.90
CA ARG A 8 -5.13 14.91 -5.47
C ARG A 8 -4.81 14.64 -3.99
N LEU A 9 -5.83 14.67 -3.13
CA LEU A 9 -5.67 14.40 -1.69
C LEU A 9 -5.22 12.94 -1.45
N LEU A 10 -5.82 11.99 -2.16
CA LEU A 10 -5.44 10.58 -2.09
C LEU A 10 -4.00 10.35 -2.55
N LEU A 11 -3.59 10.98 -3.66
CA LEU A 11 -2.21 10.89 -4.17
C LEU A 11 -1.20 11.48 -3.18
N THR A 12 -1.49 12.64 -2.59
CA THR A 12 -0.61 13.25 -1.59
C THR A 12 -0.47 12.37 -0.35
N PHE A 13 -1.56 11.75 0.09
CA PHE A 13 -1.53 10.81 1.21
C PHE A 13 -0.70 9.56 0.86
N TYR A 14 -0.95 8.94 -0.29
CA TYR A 14 -0.23 7.76 -0.77
C TYR A 14 1.28 8.00 -0.92
N LYS A 15 1.67 9.19 -1.42
CA LYS A 15 3.09 9.56 -1.57
C LYS A 15 3.88 9.48 -0.26
N SER A 16 3.23 9.66 0.89
CA SER A 16 3.89 9.65 2.20
C SER A 16 4.52 8.30 2.54
N PHE A 17 4.00 7.19 2.01
CA PHE A 17 4.47 5.85 2.34
C PHE A 17 4.66 4.94 1.13
N PHE A 18 4.36 5.44 -0.07
CA PHE A 18 4.54 4.73 -1.32
C PHE A 18 5.95 4.15 -1.46
N LEU A 19 7.00 4.94 -1.19
CA LEU A 19 8.38 4.49 -1.36
C LEU A 19 8.69 3.29 -0.47
N PHE A 20 8.32 3.36 0.81
CA PHE A 20 8.51 2.27 1.76
C PHE A 20 7.74 1.02 1.33
N SER A 21 6.47 1.18 0.97
CA SER A 21 5.64 0.06 0.56
C SER A 21 6.08 -0.57 -0.76
N PHE A 22 6.57 0.25 -1.69
CA PHE A 22 7.12 -0.18 -2.97
C PHE A 22 8.39 -1.03 -2.79
N LEU A 23 9.30 -0.62 -1.90
CA LEU A 23 10.49 -1.41 -1.57
C LEU A 23 10.14 -2.78 -0.96
N ILE A 24 9.12 -2.84 -0.10
CA ILE A 24 8.60 -4.11 0.44
C ILE A 24 8.03 -4.98 -0.67
N THR A 25 7.26 -4.39 -1.60
CA THR A 25 6.71 -5.13 -2.74
C THR A 25 7.82 -5.65 -3.65
N LEU A 26 8.85 -4.86 -3.92
CA LEU A 26 9.98 -5.23 -4.77
C LEU A 26 10.83 -6.34 -4.14
N SER A 27 11.16 -6.21 -2.84
CA SER A 27 11.86 -7.28 -2.10
C SER A 27 11.06 -8.59 -2.06
N SER A 28 9.72 -8.50 -1.92
CA SER A 28 8.85 -9.67 -1.98
C SER A 28 8.86 -10.35 -3.35
N ALA A 29 8.86 -9.58 -4.44
CA ALA A 29 8.98 -10.15 -5.78
C ALA A 29 10.34 -10.83 -6.03
N LEU A 30 11.44 -10.25 -5.54
CA LEU A 30 12.76 -10.88 -5.62
C LEU A 30 12.79 -12.22 -4.88
N LEU A 31 12.22 -12.28 -3.67
CA LEU A 31 12.10 -13.53 -2.92
C LEU A 31 11.20 -14.54 -3.65
N TYR A 32 10.11 -14.08 -4.26
CA TYR A 32 9.23 -14.95 -5.03
C TYR A 32 9.92 -15.54 -6.27
N TRP A 33 10.78 -14.77 -6.94
CA TRP A 33 11.56 -15.25 -8.08
C TRP A 33 12.48 -16.42 -7.70
N GLU A 34 13.17 -16.30 -6.57
CA GLU A 34 14.11 -17.31 -6.07
C GLU A 34 13.39 -18.58 -5.58
N TYR A 35 12.45 -18.42 -4.63
CA TYR A 35 11.83 -19.54 -3.92
C TYR A 35 10.57 -20.09 -4.60
N GLY A 36 9.92 -19.33 -5.48
CA GLY A 36 8.76 -19.74 -6.23
C GLY A 36 7.44 -19.82 -5.44
N PRO A 37 6.46 -20.63 -5.89
CA PRO A 37 5.12 -20.73 -5.29
C PRO A 37 5.04 -21.00 -3.78
N PRO A 38 5.94 -21.83 -3.17
CA PRO A 38 5.83 -22.15 -1.75
C PRO A 38 5.90 -20.93 -0.82
N ILE A 39 6.66 -19.88 -1.20
CA ILE A 39 6.85 -18.70 -0.34
C ILE A 39 5.66 -17.73 -0.37
N LEU A 40 4.68 -17.92 -1.27
CA LEU A 40 3.54 -17.01 -1.42
C LEU A 40 2.78 -16.77 -0.13
N LYS A 41 2.54 -17.83 0.67
CA LYS A 41 1.85 -17.69 1.96
C LYS A 41 2.64 -16.79 2.91
N VAL A 42 3.96 -16.98 2.97
CA VAL A 42 4.84 -16.18 3.83
C VAL A 42 4.87 -14.73 3.36
N LEU A 43 5.01 -14.50 2.05
CA LEU A 43 5.01 -13.15 1.47
C LEU A 43 3.68 -12.42 1.67
N ALA A 44 2.55 -13.12 1.55
CA ALA A 44 1.23 -12.54 1.80
C ALA A 44 1.08 -12.08 3.26
N TRP A 45 1.48 -12.91 4.22
CA TRP A 45 1.47 -12.54 5.64
C TRP A 45 2.45 -11.40 5.93
N PHE A 46 3.65 -11.44 5.36
CA PHE A 46 4.63 -10.36 5.47
C PHE A 46 4.09 -9.03 4.94
N LYS A 47 3.43 -9.05 3.77
CA LYS A 47 2.80 -7.86 3.18
C LYS A 47 1.67 -7.32 4.06
N LEU A 48 0.81 -8.18 4.61
CA LEU A 48 -0.25 -7.77 5.53
C LEU A 48 0.30 -7.15 6.82
N LEU A 49 1.34 -7.74 7.41
CA LEU A 49 1.97 -7.24 8.63
C LEU A 49 2.61 -5.86 8.39
N THR A 50 3.34 -5.69 7.29
CA THR A 50 3.99 -4.41 6.95
C THR A 50 2.98 -3.31 6.64
N GLN A 51 1.87 -3.64 5.98
CA GLN A 51 0.75 -2.70 5.78
C GLN A 51 0.10 -2.30 7.11
N GLY A 52 -0.14 -3.25 8.03
CA GLY A 52 -0.65 -2.97 9.37
C GLY A 52 0.27 -2.08 10.19
N LEU A 53 1.58 -2.32 10.12
CA LEU A 53 2.59 -1.49 10.79
C LEU A 53 2.63 -0.07 10.20
N THR A 54 2.56 0.04 8.87
CA THR A 54 2.51 1.33 8.17
C THR A 54 1.25 2.10 8.56
N TRP A 55 0.11 1.41 8.65
CA TRP A 55 -1.14 1.97 9.15
C TRP A 55 -1.01 2.56 10.55
N TYR A 56 -0.47 1.77 11.47
CA TYR A 56 -0.27 2.18 12.86
C TYR A 56 0.68 3.39 12.97
N PHE A 57 1.80 3.35 12.25
CA PHE A 57 2.82 4.40 12.28
C PHE A 57 2.27 5.72 11.75
N ILE A 58 1.63 5.71 10.58
CA ILE A 58 1.07 6.91 9.96
C ILE A 58 -0.08 7.47 10.79
N ARG A 59 -0.95 6.61 11.32
CA ARG A 59 -2.06 7.05 12.18
C ARG A 59 -1.55 7.77 13.43
N THR A 60 -0.41 7.34 13.97
CA THR A 60 0.22 7.95 15.15
C THR A 60 0.94 9.24 14.81
N TYR A 61 1.82 9.23 13.80
CA TYR A 61 2.65 10.39 13.43
C TYR A 61 1.90 11.49 12.69
N LYS A 62 0.98 11.12 11.79
CA LYS A 62 0.23 12.06 10.93
C LYS A 62 -1.19 12.32 11.45
N LYS A 63 -1.46 12.07 12.73
CA LYS A 63 -2.78 12.32 13.37
C LYS A 63 -3.33 13.71 13.06
N LYS A 64 -2.46 14.73 12.97
CA LYS A 64 -2.82 16.12 12.63
C LYS A 64 -3.33 16.27 11.18
N GLU A 65 -2.73 15.55 10.23
CA GLU A 65 -3.13 15.59 8.81
C GLU A 65 -4.52 14.97 8.61
N PHE A 66 -4.89 13.95 9.39
CA PHE A 66 -6.24 13.36 9.33
C PHE A 66 -7.34 14.38 9.66
N TYR A 67 -7.10 15.34 10.56
CA TYR A 67 -8.07 16.42 10.80
C TYR A 67 -8.27 17.33 9.58
N TYR A 68 -7.22 17.58 8.79
CA TYR A 68 -7.31 18.34 7.55
C TYR A 68 -8.18 17.62 6.51
N TYR A 69 -7.94 16.32 6.29
CA TYR A 69 -8.76 15.51 5.38
C TYR A 69 -10.22 15.43 5.84
N ARG A 70 -10.45 15.33 7.15
CA ARG A 70 -11.80 15.28 7.73
C ARG A 70 -12.55 16.59 7.60
N ASN A 71 -11.89 17.74 7.77
CA ASN A 71 -12.50 19.06 7.55
C ASN A 71 -12.88 19.29 6.08
N LEU A 72 -12.21 18.61 5.15
CA LEU A 72 -12.59 18.61 3.74
C LEU A 72 -13.76 17.66 3.42
N GLY A 73 -14.19 16.82 4.38
CA GLY A 73 -15.30 15.89 4.22
C GLY A 73 -14.90 14.47 3.80
N LEU A 74 -13.59 14.16 3.77
CA LEU A 74 -13.09 12.81 3.53
C LEU A 74 -12.98 12.03 4.85
N ARG A 75 -13.54 10.81 4.87
CA ARG A 75 -13.39 9.90 6.01
C ARG A 75 -12.03 9.21 5.96
N ASP A 76 -11.38 9.07 7.11
CA ASP A 76 -10.10 8.37 7.25
C ASP A 76 -10.15 6.94 6.69
N THR A 77 -11.29 6.27 6.85
CA THR A 77 -11.51 4.91 6.31
C THR A 77 -11.43 4.85 4.80
N VAL A 78 -11.91 5.88 4.09
CA VAL A 78 -11.86 5.94 2.62
C VAL A 78 -10.42 6.13 2.14
N LEU A 79 -9.66 7.02 2.80
CA LEU A 79 -8.23 7.22 2.53
C LEU A 79 -7.45 5.91 2.67
N TRP A 80 -7.68 5.19 3.77
CA TRP A 80 -6.99 3.93 4.03
C TRP A 80 -7.42 2.81 3.09
N SER A 81 -8.72 2.59 2.88
CA SER A 81 -9.19 1.50 2.02
C SER A 81 -8.72 1.68 0.57
N VAL A 82 -8.76 2.90 0.03
CA VAL A 82 -8.29 3.16 -1.34
C VAL A 82 -6.79 2.95 -1.45
N THR A 83 -6.01 3.49 -0.51
CA THR A 83 -4.54 3.40 -0.62
C THR A 83 -3.99 2.02 -0.30
N LEU A 84 -4.55 1.31 0.68
CA LEU A 84 -4.20 -0.09 0.95
C LEU A 84 -4.63 -1.00 -0.21
N GLY A 85 -5.81 -0.75 -0.80
CA GLY A 85 -6.29 -1.48 -1.97
C GLY A 85 -5.39 -1.30 -3.18
N LEU A 86 -4.95 -0.07 -3.48
CA LEU A 86 -4.00 0.19 -4.56
C LEU A 86 -2.65 -0.50 -4.31
N ASP A 87 -2.16 -0.46 -3.08
CA ASP A 87 -0.89 -1.07 -2.70
C ASP A 87 -0.92 -2.60 -2.77
N MET A 88 -2.02 -3.23 -2.32
CA MET A 88 -2.23 -4.67 -2.50
C MET A 88 -2.41 -5.04 -3.96
N GLY A 89 -3.11 -4.23 -4.74
CA GLY A 89 -3.23 -4.41 -6.19
C GLY A 89 -1.86 -4.43 -6.86
N LEU A 90 -0.99 -3.48 -6.51
CA LEU A 90 0.39 -3.41 -7.01
C LEU A 90 1.21 -4.65 -6.60
N PHE A 91 1.06 -5.11 -5.37
CA PHE A 91 1.72 -6.34 -4.90
C PHE A 91 1.30 -7.58 -5.70
N ILE A 92 0.00 -7.76 -5.93
CA ILE A 92 -0.54 -8.90 -6.68
C ILE A 92 -0.10 -8.84 -8.14
N THR A 93 -0.20 -7.67 -8.79
CA THR A 93 0.22 -7.52 -10.19
C THR A 93 1.71 -7.79 -10.36
N LEU A 94 2.55 -7.31 -9.43
CA LEU A 94 3.98 -7.59 -9.46
C LEU A 94 4.25 -9.09 -9.35
N LEU A 95 3.59 -9.80 -8.42
CA LEU A 95 3.76 -11.25 -8.27
C LEU A 95 3.31 -12.04 -9.50
N ILE A 96 2.19 -11.66 -10.13
CA ILE A 96 1.71 -12.30 -11.37
C ILE A 96 2.73 -12.11 -12.48
N LEU A 97 3.25 -10.89 -12.65
CA LEU A 97 4.30 -10.60 -13.63
C LEU A 97 5.56 -11.42 -13.33
N THR A 98 6.03 -11.44 -12.08
CA THR A 98 7.18 -12.24 -11.66
C THR A 98 6.96 -13.73 -11.93
N HIS A 99 5.74 -14.24 -11.77
CA HIS A 99 5.42 -15.64 -12.09
C HIS A 99 5.48 -15.94 -13.58
N GLN A 100 4.97 -15.04 -14.43
CA GLN A 100 4.97 -15.20 -15.89
C GLN A 100 6.37 -15.13 -16.50
N TRP A 101 7.25 -14.31 -15.93
CA TRP A 101 8.60 -14.08 -16.43
C TRP A 101 9.63 -15.05 -15.85
N ARG A 102 9.25 -15.84 -14.82
CA ARG A 102 10.13 -16.82 -14.21
C ARG A 102 10.48 -17.91 -15.24
N PRO A 103 11.77 -18.22 -15.47
CA PRO A 103 12.20 -19.26 -16.39
C PRO A 103 11.86 -20.67 -15.93
#